data_AF-A0A7K7NA21-F1
#
_entry.id   AF-A0A7K7NA21-F1
#
_cell.length_a   1.000
_cell.length_b   1.000
_cell.length_c   1.000
_cell.angle_alpha   90.00
_cell.angle_beta   90.00
_cell.angle_gamma   90.00
#
_symmetry.space_group_name_H-M   'P 1'
#
loop_
_entity.id
_entity.type
_entity.pdbx_description
1 polymer ?
#
loop_
_entity_poly.entity_id
_entity_poly.type
_entity_poly.pdbx_seq_one_letter_code
_entity_poly.pdbx_strand_id
1 'polypeptide(L)'
;MKLLNAAVFFILVPTLTPALDPLSTSVLMGSAAVAWQLLSSQSWLKCSLLECCNMKDTLNFSVIKTDLDRKVFGQHLAIQIVLRALSTNMRSKRPRKPLVMSFHGWTGTGKSFVSSIIAENLYRLSIPRRKFVHHFSTVLHFPHLSHIHLYKEQLQNWIRGNVSACPRSLFIFAEMDQMPHGLIDSIMPFLGYHEEIDGVYYGKAIFIFLNNAGGDKITEIALDYWRSLKRREDIPVKKLQSLLSEEIFRNRNSGFFHSQLIQKNLIDYFIPFLPLEYKHVRQCVREELRVQGHPEDEDLIAEIALAMTDYPSEERLYSSKGCKTVASRVALSI
;
A
#
# COMPACT_ATOMS: atom_id res chain seq x y z
N MET A 1 16.83 40.18 -26.26
CA MET A 1 15.75 41.07 -25.77
C MET A 1 15.15 40.50 -24.49
N LYS A 2 15.60 40.98 -23.31
CA LYS A 2 14.93 40.90 -21.99
C LYS A 2 15.88 41.52 -20.94
N LEU A 3 16.26 42.78 -21.16
CA LEU A 3 17.03 43.62 -20.22
C LEU A 3 16.35 44.96 -19.95
N LEU A 4 15.09 45.11 -20.38
CA LEU A 4 14.26 46.28 -20.12
C LEU A 4 13.07 45.75 -19.33
N ASN A 5 13.13 45.85 -17.99
CA ASN A 5 11.99 45.84 -17.06
C ASN A 5 12.43 45.91 -15.59
N ALA A 6 13.73 45.79 -15.29
CA ALA A 6 14.24 45.99 -13.93
C ALA A 6 14.39 47.47 -13.52
N ALA A 7 14.34 48.41 -14.47
CA ALA A 7 14.65 49.82 -14.22
C ALA A 7 13.43 50.71 -13.90
N VAL A 8 12.20 50.21 -14.02
CA VAL A 8 10.99 51.06 -13.84
C VAL A 8 10.40 50.96 -12.42
N PHE A 9 10.84 50.01 -11.60
CA PHE A 9 10.32 49.89 -10.22
C PHE A 9 10.92 50.89 -9.22
N PHE A 10 11.83 51.77 -9.66
CA PHE A 10 12.56 52.69 -8.77
C PHE A 10 12.07 54.14 -8.78
N ILE A 11 10.98 54.49 -9.48
CA ILE A 11 10.62 55.91 -9.69
C ILE A 11 9.42 56.42 -8.86
N LEU A 12 8.64 55.59 -8.15
CA LEU A 12 7.48 56.10 -7.39
C LEU A 12 7.38 55.48 -5.99
N VAL A 13 8.22 55.94 -5.06
CA VAL A 13 7.91 55.91 -3.63
C VAL A 13 8.29 57.26 -3.03
N PRO A 14 7.35 57.99 -2.40
CA PRO A 14 7.60 59.30 -1.81
C PRO A 14 8.54 59.19 -0.62
N THR A 15 9.33 60.24 -0.44
CA THR A 15 10.29 60.49 0.65
C THR A 15 9.66 60.29 2.03
N LEU A 16 9.91 59.13 2.64
CA LEU A 16 9.83 58.92 4.08
C LEU A 16 11.07 58.12 4.48
N THR A 17 12.12 58.84 4.82
CA THR A 17 13.34 58.31 5.42
C THR A 17 13.09 58.04 6.91
N PRO A 18 13.11 56.79 7.39
CA PRO A 18 13.79 56.51 8.63
C PRO A 18 15.27 56.32 8.29
N ALA A 19 16.13 57.06 8.99
CA ALA A 19 17.57 56.87 8.93
C ALA A 19 17.89 55.42 9.32
N LEU A 20 18.26 54.60 8.35
CA LEU A 20 18.85 53.29 8.58
C LEU A 20 20.20 53.30 7.87
N ASP A 21 21.28 53.22 8.65
CA ASP A 21 22.64 53.16 8.15
C ASP A 21 22.81 52.01 7.14
N PRO A 22 23.68 52.14 6.12
CA PRO A 22 23.84 51.15 5.06
C PRO A 22 24.09 49.72 5.58
N LEU A 23 24.74 49.61 6.75
CA LEU A 23 24.92 48.36 7.48
C LEU A 23 23.60 47.75 7.95
N SER A 24 22.71 48.54 8.56
CA SER A 24 21.41 48.07 9.06
C SER A 24 20.45 47.64 7.95
N THR A 25 20.42 48.34 6.80
CA THR A 25 19.67 47.91 5.61
C THR A 25 20.20 46.60 5.02
N SER A 26 21.52 46.39 5.04
CA SER A 26 22.14 45.14 4.56
C SER A 26 21.85 43.95 5.47
N VAL A 27 21.77 44.17 6.79
CA VAL A 27 21.39 43.16 7.78
C VAL A 27 19.91 42.81 7.65
N LEU A 28 19.02 43.79 7.43
CA LEU A 28 17.58 43.56 7.26
C LEU A 28 17.25 42.82 5.94
N MET A 29 17.88 43.18 4.83
CA MET A 29 17.72 42.44 3.57
C MET A 29 18.38 41.06 3.60
N GLY A 30 19.56 40.93 4.22
CA GLY A 30 20.24 39.65 4.41
C GLY A 30 19.46 38.69 5.32
N SER A 31 18.89 39.19 6.41
CA SER A 31 18.03 38.40 7.31
C SER A 31 16.70 38.03 6.67
N ALA A 32 16.08 38.90 5.86
CA ALA A 32 14.88 38.57 5.10
C ALA A 32 15.15 37.51 4.01
N ALA A 33 16.28 37.58 3.30
CA ALA A 33 16.69 36.57 2.32
C ALA A 33 16.99 35.22 2.99
N VAL A 34 17.70 35.22 4.11
CA VAL A 34 17.98 33.99 4.89
C VAL A 34 16.69 33.44 5.49
N ALA A 35 15.80 34.28 6.03
CA ALA A 35 14.50 33.87 6.51
C ALA A 35 13.63 33.30 5.38
N TRP A 36 13.63 33.90 4.18
CA TRP A 36 12.94 33.38 3.01
C TRP A 36 13.53 32.04 2.56
N GLN A 37 14.86 31.89 2.56
CA GLN A 37 15.54 30.61 2.27
C GLN A 37 15.21 29.53 3.32
N LEU A 38 15.01 29.90 4.59
CA LEU A 38 14.65 29.00 5.70
C LEU A 38 13.14 28.69 5.75
N LEU A 39 12.29 29.63 5.33
CA LEU A 39 10.83 29.52 5.33
C LEU A 39 10.29 28.92 4.03
N SER A 40 11.03 29.01 2.92
CA SER A 40 10.68 28.39 1.64
C SER A 40 10.51 26.87 1.78
N SER A 41 9.53 26.30 1.08
CA SER A 41 9.19 24.88 1.19
C SER A 41 10.27 23.92 0.68
N GLN A 42 11.38 24.45 0.14
CA GLN A 42 12.51 23.69 -0.41
C GLN A 42 13.80 23.81 0.42
N SER A 43 13.75 24.35 1.63
CA SER A 43 14.93 24.48 2.49
C SER A 43 15.46 23.13 2.98
N TRP A 44 16.69 22.77 2.56
CA TRP A 44 17.45 21.60 3.01
C TRP A 44 17.56 21.49 4.55
N LEU A 45 17.60 22.61 5.26
CA LEU A 45 17.64 22.66 6.73
C LEU A 45 16.32 22.24 7.39
N LYS A 46 15.16 22.60 6.80
CA LYS A 46 13.85 22.07 7.23
C LYS A 46 13.79 20.56 7.06
N CYS A 47 14.36 20.00 6.00
CA CYS A 47 14.39 18.54 5.80
C CYS A 47 15.36 17.79 6.70
N SER A 48 16.43 18.45 7.14
CA SER A 48 17.41 17.88 8.07
C SER A 48 16.87 17.82 9.50
N LEU A 49 16.07 18.82 9.91
CA LEU A 49 15.53 18.95 11.27
C LEU A 49 14.07 18.49 11.41
N LEU A 50 13.25 18.58 10.37
CA LEU A 50 11.94 17.92 10.25
C LEU A 50 12.03 16.84 9.16
N GLU A 51 12.03 15.58 9.60
CA GLU A 51 11.91 14.35 8.81
C GLU A 51 11.10 14.50 7.52
N CYS A 52 11.78 14.90 6.44
CA CYS A 52 11.15 15.03 5.15
C CYS A 52 10.68 13.68 4.62
N CYS A 53 9.64 13.73 3.79
CA CYS A 53 9.26 12.68 2.83
C CYS A 53 10.37 12.46 1.76
N ASN A 54 11.65 12.61 2.10
CA ASN A 54 12.76 12.11 1.31
C ASN A 54 12.87 10.61 1.58
N MET A 55 11.92 9.87 1.01
CA MET A 55 12.14 8.48 0.69
C MET A 55 13.42 8.42 -0.14
N LYS A 56 14.24 7.37 0.01
CA LYS A 56 15.21 7.12 -1.06
C LYS A 56 14.37 7.00 -2.32
N ASP A 57 14.54 7.91 -3.29
CA ASP A 57 13.86 7.84 -4.59
C ASP A 57 14.12 6.50 -5.31
N THR A 58 15.00 5.66 -4.74
CA THR A 58 15.29 4.30 -5.12
C THR A 58 14.87 3.31 -4.02
N LEU A 59 13.71 2.67 -4.17
CA LEU A 59 13.42 1.39 -3.53
C LEU A 59 14.55 0.41 -3.90
N ASN A 60 15.19 -0.24 -2.92
CA ASN A 60 16.19 -1.25 -3.22
C ASN A 60 15.46 -2.53 -3.67
N PHE A 61 15.36 -2.69 -4.99
CA PHE A 61 14.63 -3.78 -5.62
C PHE A 61 15.16 -5.17 -5.24
N SER A 62 16.48 -5.29 -5.02
CA SER A 62 17.09 -6.57 -4.60
C SER A 62 16.66 -6.97 -3.19
N VAL A 63 16.52 -5.99 -2.28
CA VAL A 63 16.14 -6.25 -0.89
C VAL A 63 14.69 -6.67 -0.81
N ILE A 64 13.76 -5.90 -1.41
CA ILE A 64 12.33 -6.26 -1.38
C ILE A 64 12.05 -7.59 -2.07
N LYS A 65 12.76 -7.89 -3.18
CA LYS A 65 12.66 -9.20 -3.82
C LYS A 65 13.09 -10.32 -2.87
N THR A 66 14.24 -10.15 -2.22
CA THR A 66 14.75 -11.14 -1.26
C THR A 66 13.81 -11.32 -0.07
N ASP A 67 13.25 -10.22 0.46
CA ASP A 67 12.28 -10.28 1.55
C ASP A 67 11.01 -11.03 1.15
N LEU A 68 10.45 -10.74 -0.02
CA LEU A 68 9.27 -11.42 -0.53
C LEU A 68 9.57 -12.90 -0.82
N ASP A 69 10.67 -13.22 -1.50
CA ASP A 69 11.02 -14.60 -1.87
C ASP A 69 11.31 -15.47 -0.63
N ARG A 70 11.90 -14.91 0.44
CA ARG A 70 12.23 -15.65 1.66
C ARG A 70 11.08 -15.78 2.64
N LYS A 71 10.21 -14.77 2.74
CA LYS A 71 9.18 -14.69 3.79
C LYS A 71 7.80 -15.10 3.31
N VAL A 72 7.50 -15.01 2.01
CA VAL A 72 6.15 -15.21 1.48
C VAL A 72 6.04 -16.56 0.78
N PHE A 73 5.39 -17.51 1.43
CA PHE A 73 5.31 -18.89 0.94
C PHE A 73 4.13 -19.11 -0.01
N GLY A 74 4.40 -19.78 -1.15
CA GLY A 74 3.36 -20.23 -2.07
C GLY A 74 2.68 -19.14 -2.90
N GLN A 75 3.16 -17.89 -2.87
CA GLN A 75 2.53 -16.75 -3.56
C GLN A 75 3.37 -16.20 -4.72
N HIS A 76 3.91 -17.07 -5.57
CA HIS A 76 4.79 -16.68 -6.68
C HIS A 76 4.13 -15.67 -7.64
N LEU A 77 2.83 -15.81 -7.94
CA LEU A 77 2.09 -14.86 -8.78
C LEU A 77 2.01 -13.47 -8.12
N ALA A 78 1.67 -13.40 -6.84
CA ALA A 78 1.55 -12.14 -6.12
C ALA A 78 2.89 -11.42 -6.05
N ILE A 79 3.96 -12.15 -5.70
CA ILE A 79 5.33 -11.61 -5.63
C ILE A 79 5.75 -11.02 -6.98
N GLN A 80 5.55 -11.77 -8.07
CA GLN A 80 5.91 -11.32 -9.42
C GLN A 80 5.18 -10.02 -9.81
N ILE A 81 3.87 -9.94 -9.55
CA ILE A 81 3.05 -8.77 -9.91
C ILE A 81 3.42 -7.57 -9.05
N VAL A 82 3.56 -7.74 -7.72
CA VAL A 82 3.95 -6.67 -6.79
C VAL A 82 5.29 -6.09 -7.18
N LEU A 83 6.29 -6.94 -7.43
CA LEU A 83 7.62 -6.49 -7.85
C LEU A 83 7.56 -5.71 -9.16
N ARG A 84 6.81 -6.19 -10.16
CA ARG A 84 6.61 -5.47 -11.43
C ARG A 84 5.92 -4.12 -11.24
N ALA A 85 4.86 -4.08 -10.44
CA ALA A 85 4.08 -2.87 -10.16
C ALA A 85 4.92 -1.80 -9.49
N LEU A 86 5.64 -2.18 -8.42
CA LEU A 86 6.54 -1.28 -7.70
C LEU A 86 7.70 -0.80 -8.58
N SER A 87 8.34 -1.70 -9.34
CA SER A 87 9.44 -1.32 -10.25
C SER A 87 8.98 -0.28 -11.28
N THR A 88 7.80 -0.49 -11.86
CA THR A 88 7.23 0.41 -12.87
C THR A 88 6.90 1.78 -12.27
N ASN A 89 6.25 1.81 -11.11
CA ASN A 89 5.90 3.06 -10.43
C ASN A 89 7.15 3.85 -9.99
N MET A 90 8.19 3.17 -9.50
CA MET A 90 9.41 3.83 -9.00
C MET A 90 10.28 4.39 -10.12
N ARG A 91 10.28 3.77 -11.32
CA ARG A 91 11.03 4.29 -12.48
C ARG A 91 10.45 5.58 -13.06
N SER A 92 9.15 5.80 -12.87
CA SER A 92 8.48 7.00 -13.39
C SER A 92 8.67 8.19 -12.44
N LYS A 93 9.36 9.24 -12.91
CA LYS A 93 9.59 10.47 -12.13
C LYS A 93 8.30 11.21 -11.81
N ARG A 94 7.32 11.16 -12.72
CA ARG A 94 6.01 11.82 -12.61
C ARG A 94 4.90 10.91 -13.19
N PRO A 95 4.42 9.91 -12.43
CA PRO A 95 3.34 9.02 -12.88
C PRO A 95 2.03 9.78 -13.15
N ARG A 96 1.25 9.38 -14.17
CA ARG A 96 0.00 10.07 -14.55
C ARG A 96 -1.19 9.82 -13.59
N LYS A 97 -1.05 8.83 -12.69
CA LYS A 97 -2.00 8.43 -11.65
C LYS A 97 -1.23 7.73 -10.53
N PRO A 98 -1.76 7.65 -9.29
CA PRO A 98 -1.15 6.82 -8.26
C PRO A 98 -1.13 5.34 -8.65
N LEU A 99 -0.26 4.57 -7.99
CA LEU A 99 -0.28 3.11 -8.10
C LEU A 99 -1.41 2.55 -7.23
N VAL A 100 -2.34 1.82 -7.84
CA VAL A 100 -3.47 1.18 -7.16
C VAL A 100 -3.40 -0.34 -7.33
N MET A 101 -3.14 -1.05 -6.24
CA MET A 101 -3.09 -2.52 -6.23
C MET A 101 -4.24 -3.08 -5.40
N SER A 102 -4.93 -4.09 -5.91
CA SER A 102 -6.01 -4.78 -5.21
C SER A 102 -5.64 -6.24 -4.98
N PHE A 103 -5.47 -6.64 -3.72
CA PHE A 103 -5.06 -7.97 -3.30
C PHE A 103 -6.32 -8.80 -3.01
N HIS A 104 -6.43 -9.96 -3.68
CA HIS A 104 -7.60 -10.84 -3.59
C HIS A 104 -7.18 -12.25 -3.23
N GLY A 105 -7.92 -12.92 -2.36
CA GLY A 105 -7.65 -14.30 -2.01
C GLY A 105 -8.26 -14.69 -0.68
N TRP A 106 -8.13 -15.97 -0.33
CA TRP A 106 -8.65 -16.49 0.92
C TRP A 106 -7.97 -15.88 2.16
N THR A 107 -8.58 -16.04 3.33
CA THR A 107 -7.99 -15.57 4.60
C THR A 107 -6.69 -16.31 4.93
N GLY A 108 -5.75 -15.61 5.59
CA GLY A 108 -4.49 -16.22 6.04
C GLY A 108 -3.48 -16.59 4.95
N THR A 109 -3.68 -16.15 3.71
CA THR A 109 -2.78 -16.42 2.57
C THR A 109 -1.61 -15.42 2.44
N GLY A 110 -1.58 -14.36 3.26
CA GLY A 110 -0.46 -13.41 3.32
C GLY A 110 -0.72 -12.01 2.77
N LYS A 111 -1.97 -11.63 2.42
CA LYS A 111 -2.31 -10.30 1.89
C LYS A 111 -1.77 -9.14 2.75
N SER A 112 -2.15 -9.11 4.03
CA SER A 112 -1.68 -8.09 4.98
C SER A 112 -0.17 -8.18 5.20
N PHE A 113 0.38 -9.39 5.28
CA PHE A 113 1.81 -9.61 5.46
C PHE A 113 2.66 -9.05 4.32
N VAL A 114 2.26 -9.27 3.06
CA VAL A 114 2.90 -8.67 1.88
C VAL A 114 2.79 -7.14 1.93
N SER A 115 1.64 -6.59 2.33
CA SER A 115 1.50 -5.13 2.47
C SER A 115 2.43 -4.53 3.52
N SER A 116 2.68 -5.25 4.62
CA SER A 116 3.66 -4.87 5.64
C SER A 116 5.09 -4.91 5.11
N ILE A 117 5.48 -5.96 4.37
CA ILE A 117 6.80 -6.05 3.73
C ILE A 117 7.03 -4.88 2.77
N ILE A 118 6.01 -4.48 2.00
CA ILE A 118 6.08 -3.32 1.10
C ILE A 118 6.30 -2.04 1.91
N ALA A 119 5.52 -1.83 2.98
CA ALA A 119 5.66 -0.66 3.85
C ALA A 119 7.05 -0.58 4.50
N GLU A 120 7.56 -1.72 4.99
CA GLU A 120 8.90 -1.85 5.57
C GLU A 120 10.01 -1.47 4.60
N ASN A 121 9.90 -1.96 3.35
CA ASN A 121 10.90 -1.71 2.32
C ASN A 121 10.85 -0.28 1.76
N LEU A 122 9.67 0.34 1.71
CA LEU A 122 9.52 1.72 1.24
C LEU A 122 9.99 2.73 2.29
N TYR A 123 9.57 2.56 3.54
CA TYR A 123 9.77 3.59 4.55
C TYR A 123 10.94 3.27 5.48
N ARG A 124 11.34 2.02 5.70
CA ARG A 124 12.13 1.59 6.88
C ARG A 124 11.39 2.02 8.14
N LEU A 125 10.83 1.07 8.90
CA LEU A 125 9.94 1.34 10.04
C LEU A 125 10.62 1.97 11.27
N SER A 126 11.53 2.94 11.10
CA SER A 126 11.82 3.88 12.18
C SER A 126 10.55 4.65 12.52
N ILE A 127 10.34 4.95 13.81
CA ILE A 127 9.19 5.70 14.34
C ILE A 127 8.81 6.91 13.47
N PRO A 128 9.77 7.76 13.03
CA PRO A 128 9.57 8.87 12.09
C PRO A 128 8.77 8.57 10.83
N ARG A 129 9.00 7.40 10.22
CA ARG A 129 8.57 7.12 8.84
C ARG A 129 7.28 6.31 8.78
N ARG A 130 6.82 5.77 9.91
CA ARG A 130 5.50 5.14 10.05
C ARG A 130 4.36 6.13 9.73
N LYS A 131 4.58 7.43 9.95
CA LYS A 131 3.58 8.47 9.65
C LYS A 131 3.19 8.59 8.18
N PHE A 132 3.96 7.99 7.26
CA PHE A 132 3.68 7.98 5.82
C PHE A 132 2.97 6.69 5.35
N VAL A 133 2.69 5.78 6.28
CA VAL A 133 1.96 4.53 6.05
C VAL A 133 0.66 4.61 6.82
N HIS A 134 -0.46 4.65 6.11
CA HIS A 134 -1.78 4.81 6.68
C HIS A 134 -2.57 3.52 6.50
N HIS A 135 -2.94 2.88 7.60
CA HIS A 135 -3.70 1.65 7.59
C HIS A 135 -5.14 1.89 8.06
N PHE A 136 -6.10 1.58 7.20
CA PHE A 136 -7.52 1.67 7.49
C PHE A 136 -8.15 0.27 7.52
N SER A 137 -8.55 -0.22 8.70
CA SER A 137 -9.54 -1.30 8.77
C SER A 137 -10.93 -0.71 8.63
N THR A 138 -11.69 -1.25 7.69
CA THR A 138 -13.07 -0.83 7.44
C THR A 138 -13.95 -1.07 8.65
N VAL A 139 -13.83 -2.25 9.28
CA VAL A 139 -14.66 -2.65 10.42
C VAL A 139 -14.39 -1.78 11.64
N LEU A 140 -13.14 -1.40 11.86
CA LEU A 140 -12.74 -0.63 13.04
C LEU A 140 -12.98 0.88 12.87
N HIS A 141 -12.63 1.44 11.71
CA HIS A 141 -12.71 2.89 11.52
C HIS A 141 -14.06 3.37 10.98
N PHE A 142 -14.79 2.49 10.27
CA PHE A 142 -16.05 2.85 9.61
C PHE A 142 -17.23 1.91 10.01
N PRO A 143 -17.46 1.63 11.31
CA PRO A 143 -18.42 0.61 11.75
C PRO A 143 -19.89 1.00 11.54
N HIS A 144 -20.21 2.30 11.55
CA HIS A 144 -21.59 2.78 11.59
C HIS A 144 -21.99 3.54 10.31
N LEU A 145 -22.91 2.97 9.54
CA LEU A 145 -23.42 3.58 8.31
C LEU A 145 -24.08 4.96 8.51
N SER A 146 -24.63 5.24 9.69
CA SER A 146 -25.22 6.53 10.04
C SER A 146 -24.22 7.69 9.98
N HIS A 147 -22.93 7.43 10.20
CA HIS A 147 -21.86 8.43 10.19
C HIS A 147 -21.14 8.54 8.85
N ILE A 148 -21.67 7.94 7.77
CA ILE A 148 -20.97 7.85 6.49
C ILE A 148 -20.53 9.21 5.95
N HIS A 149 -21.32 10.26 6.12
CA HIS A 149 -20.96 11.62 5.68
C HIS A 149 -19.72 12.15 6.39
N LEU A 150 -19.64 11.97 7.71
CA LEU A 150 -18.48 12.34 8.51
C LEU A 150 -17.24 11.54 8.10
N TYR A 151 -17.38 10.23 7.90
CA TYR A 151 -16.27 9.38 7.48
C TYR A 151 -15.72 9.76 6.11
N LYS A 152 -16.59 10.16 5.16
CA LYS A 152 -16.15 10.66 3.85
C LYS A 152 -15.28 11.90 4.01
N GLU A 153 -15.76 12.88 4.77
CA GLU A 153 -15.02 14.13 4.98
C GLU A 153 -13.67 13.89 5.67
N GLN A 154 -13.66 13.11 6.75
CA GLN A 154 -12.44 12.75 7.48
C GLN A 154 -11.44 12.04 6.58
N LEU A 155 -11.90 11.06 5.78
CA LEU A 155 -11.04 10.29 4.89
C LEU A 155 -10.46 11.15 3.76
N GLN A 156 -11.28 12.00 3.14
CA GLN A 156 -10.83 12.93 2.09
C GLN A 156 -9.81 13.93 2.63
N ASN A 157 -10.08 14.54 3.78
CA ASN A 157 -9.16 15.48 4.43
C ASN A 157 -7.87 14.79 4.86
N TRP A 158 -7.95 13.55 5.36
CA TRP A 158 -6.78 12.76 5.74
C TRP A 158 -5.88 12.45 4.53
N ILE A 159 -6.46 11.97 3.44
CA ILE A 159 -5.72 11.66 2.21
C ILE A 159 -5.08 12.94 1.66
N ARG A 160 -5.86 14.01 1.50
CA ARG A 160 -5.37 15.31 1.02
C ARG A 160 -4.22 15.82 1.88
N GLY A 161 -4.39 15.89 3.20
CA GLY A 161 -3.39 16.41 4.13
C GLY A 161 -2.08 15.62 4.10
N ASN A 162 -2.16 14.28 4.11
CA ASN A 162 -0.97 13.44 4.11
C ASN A 162 -0.25 13.41 2.75
N VAL A 163 -0.98 13.44 1.63
CA VAL A 163 -0.35 13.55 0.31
C VAL A 163 0.30 14.92 0.10
N SER A 164 -0.32 15.99 0.60
CA SER A 164 0.28 17.33 0.62
C SER A 164 1.59 17.37 1.41
N ALA A 165 1.66 16.66 2.54
CA ALA A 165 2.88 16.56 3.35
C ALA A 165 3.91 15.60 2.73
N CYS A 166 3.46 14.53 2.09
CA CYS A 166 4.29 13.49 1.50
C CYS A 166 3.63 12.92 0.23
N PRO A 167 4.06 13.36 -0.98
CA PRO A 167 3.44 12.92 -2.23
C PRO A 167 3.48 11.41 -2.46
N ARG A 168 4.46 10.73 -1.84
CA ARG A 168 4.62 9.28 -1.88
C ARG A 168 4.16 8.69 -0.55
N SER A 169 2.91 8.95 -0.16
CA SER A 169 2.25 8.29 0.98
C SER A 169 1.68 6.94 0.57
N LEU A 170 1.67 5.98 1.50
CA LEU A 170 1.12 4.64 1.30
C LEU A 170 -0.18 4.50 2.09
N PHE A 171 -1.27 4.19 1.40
CA PHE A 171 -2.57 3.93 2.00
C PHE A 171 -2.95 2.46 1.83
N ILE A 172 -3.19 1.77 2.94
CA ILE A 172 -3.59 0.36 2.98
C ILE A 172 -5.01 0.31 3.54
N PHE A 173 -5.95 -0.17 2.74
CA PHE A 173 -7.33 -0.38 3.17
C PHE A 173 -7.59 -1.88 3.31
N ALA A 174 -7.85 -2.31 4.54
CA ALA A 174 -8.20 -3.67 4.88
C ALA A 174 -9.72 -3.88 4.85
N GLU A 175 -10.13 -5.10 4.48
CA GLU A 175 -11.54 -5.50 4.40
C GLU A 175 -12.34 -4.59 3.48
N MET A 176 -11.76 -4.27 2.31
CA MET A 176 -12.38 -3.37 1.34
C MET A 176 -13.71 -3.91 0.81
N ASP A 177 -13.91 -5.23 0.81
CA ASP A 177 -15.19 -5.88 0.53
C ASP A 177 -16.31 -5.49 1.51
N GLN A 178 -15.96 -5.05 2.71
CA GLN A 178 -16.91 -4.60 3.73
C GLN A 178 -17.10 -3.07 3.72
N MET A 179 -16.39 -2.34 2.86
CA MET A 179 -16.39 -0.87 2.89
C MET A 179 -17.69 -0.29 2.35
N PRO A 180 -18.39 0.59 3.10
CA PRO A 180 -19.65 1.16 2.63
C PRO A 180 -19.50 1.86 1.28
N HIS A 181 -20.41 1.60 0.33
CA HIS A 181 -20.36 2.14 -1.03
C HIS A 181 -20.07 3.64 -1.08
N GLY A 182 -20.83 4.42 -0.33
CA GLY A 182 -20.67 5.87 -0.33
C GLY A 182 -19.29 6.33 0.12
N LEU A 183 -18.58 5.55 0.94
CA LEU A 183 -17.24 5.87 1.40
C LEU A 183 -16.19 5.55 0.32
N ILE A 184 -16.36 4.46 -0.45
CA ILE A 184 -15.48 4.15 -1.58
C ILE A 184 -15.55 5.25 -2.65
N ASP A 185 -16.74 5.76 -2.95
CA ASP A 185 -16.91 6.85 -3.91
C ASP A 185 -16.13 8.12 -3.52
N SER A 186 -15.93 8.34 -2.21
CA SER A 186 -15.21 9.51 -1.71
C SER A 186 -13.70 9.49 -1.98
N ILE A 187 -13.11 8.30 -2.13
CA ILE A 187 -11.67 8.14 -2.41
C ILE A 187 -11.36 8.10 -3.91
N MET A 188 -12.36 7.82 -4.75
CA MET A 188 -12.21 7.70 -6.19
C MET A 188 -11.47 8.84 -6.88
N PRO A 189 -11.72 10.13 -6.56
CA PRO A 189 -11.03 11.23 -7.23
C PRO A 189 -9.51 11.10 -7.10
N PHE A 190 -9.02 10.61 -5.96
CA PHE A 190 -7.58 10.50 -5.71
C PHE A 190 -6.90 9.36 -6.45
N LEU A 191 -7.65 8.43 -7.06
CA LEU A 191 -7.14 7.23 -7.72
C LEU A 191 -7.03 7.38 -9.24
N GLY A 192 -7.61 8.46 -9.78
CA GLY A 192 -7.77 8.71 -11.22
C GLY A 192 -6.54 9.31 -11.91
N TYR A 193 -6.72 9.55 -13.22
CA TYR A 193 -5.78 10.28 -14.05
C TYR A 193 -6.03 11.77 -13.90
N HIS A 194 -5.37 12.38 -12.92
CA HIS A 194 -5.44 13.81 -12.67
C HIS A 194 -4.03 14.36 -12.55
N GLU A 195 -3.78 15.54 -13.13
CA GLU A 195 -2.53 16.24 -12.86
C GLU A 195 -2.47 16.65 -11.40
N GLU A 196 -3.46 17.41 -10.93
CA GLU A 196 -3.61 17.82 -9.53
C GLU A 196 -5.09 17.89 -9.15
N ILE A 197 -5.39 17.71 -7.87
CA ILE A 197 -6.72 17.94 -7.29
C ILE A 197 -6.54 18.90 -6.13
N ASP A 198 -7.20 20.05 -6.19
CA ASP A 198 -7.04 21.15 -5.24
C ASP A 198 -5.55 21.57 -5.04
N GLY A 199 -4.77 21.57 -6.13
CA GLY A 199 -3.34 21.91 -6.11
C GLY A 199 -2.42 20.81 -5.52
N VAL A 200 -2.95 19.61 -5.28
CA VAL A 200 -2.19 18.47 -4.73
C VAL A 200 -1.97 17.41 -5.80
N TYR A 201 -0.72 16.98 -5.96
CA TYR A 201 -0.32 15.95 -6.91
C TYR A 201 -0.33 14.55 -6.27
N TYR A 202 -1.23 13.68 -6.72
CA TYR A 202 -1.42 12.32 -6.17
C TYR A 202 -0.65 11.23 -6.91
N GLY A 203 -0.02 11.53 -8.05
CA GLY A 203 0.57 10.50 -8.93
C GLY A 203 1.69 9.65 -8.29
N LYS A 204 2.31 10.11 -7.19
CA LYS A 204 3.32 9.33 -6.45
C LYS A 204 2.74 8.46 -5.33
N ALA A 205 1.48 8.66 -4.94
CA ALA A 205 0.86 7.90 -3.86
C ALA A 205 0.66 6.43 -4.27
N ILE A 206 0.60 5.56 -3.26
CA ILE A 206 0.36 4.13 -3.43
C ILE A 206 -0.86 3.74 -2.61
N PHE A 207 -1.81 3.07 -3.26
CA PHE A 207 -3.01 2.55 -2.64
C PHE A 207 -3.00 1.02 -2.74
N ILE A 208 -3.19 0.35 -1.60
CA ILE A 208 -3.29 -1.11 -1.51
C ILE A 208 -4.65 -1.45 -0.90
N PHE A 209 -5.47 -2.19 -1.64
CA PHE A 209 -6.76 -2.68 -1.19
C PHE A 209 -6.64 -4.17 -0.85
N LEU A 210 -7.01 -4.56 0.37
CA LEU A 210 -7.00 -5.95 0.80
C LEU A 210 -8.43 -6.46 0.83
N ASN A 211 -8.72 -7.46 -0.01
CA ASN A 211 -10.05 -8.01 -0.23
C ASN A 211 -10.05 -9.53 -0.02
N ASN A 212 -11.13 -10.05 0.56
CA ASN A 212 -11.40 -11.50 0.55
C ASN A 212 -12.28 -11.92 -0.64
N ALA A 213 -12.96 -10.96 -1.28
CA ALA A 213 -13.74 -11.16 -2.49
C ALA A 213 -12.97 -11.90 -3.59
N GLY A 214 -13.61 -12.93 -4.17
CA GLY A 214 -13.05 -13.79 -5.21
C GLY A 214 -12.08 -14.86 -4.72
N GLY A 215 -11.86 -14.97 -3.40
CA GLY A 215 -10.96 -15.96 -2.82
C GLY A 215 -11.42 -17.42 -3.01
N ASP A 216 -12.73 -17.65 -2.99
CA ASP A 216 -13.38 -18.91 -3.35
C ASP A 216 -13.05 -19.32 -4.79
N LYS A 217 -13.23 -18.41 -5.75
CA LYS A 217 -12.97 -18.69 -7.16
C LYS A 217 -11.49 -18.94 -7.46
N ILE A 218 -10.59 -18.19 -6.80
CA ILE A 218 -9.15 -18.46 -6.88
C ILE A 218 -8.85 -19.87 -6.37
N THR A 219 -9.47 -20.27 -5.26
CA THR A 219 -9.26 -21.59 -4.65
C THR A 219 -9.79 -22.71 -5.53
N GLU A 220 -10.97 -22.54 -6.14
CA GLU A 220 -11.54 -23.49 -7.11
C GLU A 220 -10.60 -23.71 -8.29
N ILE A 221 -10.07 -22.63 -8.90
CA ILE A 221 -9.13 -22.74 -10.02
C ILE A 221 -7.84 -23.44 -9.59
N ALA A 222 -7.32 -23.13 -8.40
CA ALA A 222 -6.12 -23.80 -7.89
C ALA A 222 -6.37 -25.31 -7.70
N LEU A 223 -7.55 -25.67 -7.19
CA LEU A 223 -7.97 -27.06 -7.00
C LEU A 223 -8.13 -27.79 -8.34
N ASP A 224 -8.72 -27.16 -9.35
CA ASP A 224 -8.87 -27.75 -10.69
C ASP A 224 -7.52 -28.06 -11.34
N TYR A 225 -6.54 -27.17 -11.18
CA TYR A 225 -5.18 -27.40 -11.67
C TYR A 225 -4.53 -28.58 -10.95
N TRP A 226 -4.69 -28.65 -9.63
CA TRP A 226 -4.17 -29.76 -8.84
C TRP A 226 -4.83 -31.10 -9.23
N ARG A 227 -6.16 -31.15 -9.35
CA ARG A 227 -6.93 -32.32 -9.80
C ARG A 227 -6.56 -32.75 -11.22
N SER A 228 -6.15 -31.81 -12.06
CA SER A 228 -5.63 -32.06 -13.40
C SER A 228 -4.13 -32.43 -13.42
N LEU A 229 -3.51 -32.70 -12.27
CA LEU A 229 -2.09 -33.01 -12.11
C LEU A 229 -1.14 -31.93 -12.66
N LYS A 230 -1.59 -30.68 -12.69
CA LYS A 230 -0.78 -29.52 -13.08
C LYS A 230 -0.14 -28.88 -11.86
N ARG A 231 1.02 -28.26 -12.05
CA ARG A 231 1.68 -27.57 -10.94
C ARG A 231 0.96 -26.26 -10.67
N ARG A 232 1.03 -25.83 -9.41
CA ARG A 232 0.54 -24.53 -8.96
C ARG A 232 1.19 -23.38 -9.75
N GLU A 233 2.47 -23.53 -10.09
CA GLU A 233 3.26 -22.56 -10.85
C GLU A 233 2.84 -22.46 -12.33
N ASP A 234 2.08 -23.43 -12.82
CA ASP A 234 1.55 -23.44 -14.19
C ASP A 234 0.23 -22.67 -14.31
N ILE A 235 -0.32 -22.14 -13.19
CA ILE A 235 -1.55 -21.34 -13.21
C ILE A 235 -1.28 -19.98 -13.87
N PRO A 236 -1.92 -19.67 -15.02
CA PRO A 236 -1.62 -18.46 -15.76
C PRO A 236 -2.21 -17.22 -15.07
N VAL A 237 -1.36 -16.25 -14.72
CA VAL A 237 -1.74 -14.96 -14.11
C VAL A 237 -2.91 -14.29 -14.85
N LYS A 238 -2.83 -14.21 -16.18
CA LYS A 238 -3.84 -13.54 -17.01
C LYS A 238 -5.23 -14.15 -16.85
N LYS A 239 -5.31 -15.49 -16.73
CA LYS A 239 -6.59 -16.19 -16.53
C LYS A 239 -7.19 -15.83 -15.18
N LEU A 240 -6.37 -15.85 -14.12
CA LEU A 240 -6.83 -15.44 -12.78
C LEU A 240 -7.25 -13.98 -12.75
N GLN A 241 -6.51 -13.06 -13.38
CA GLN A 241 -6.86 -11.64 -13.41
C GLN A 241 -8.15 -11.38 -14.20
N SER A 242 -8.35 -12.03 -15.35
CA SER A 242 -9.60 -11.92 -16.13
C SER A 242 -10.79 -12.43 -15.33
N LEU A 243 -10.67 -13.63 -14.77
CA LEU A 243 -11.75 -14.25 -14.01
C LEU A 243 -12.04 -13.51 -12.72
N LEU A 244 -11.01 -13.01 -12.02
CA LEU A 244 -11.19 -12.16 -10.86
C LEU A 244 -11.91 -10.88 -11.23
N SER A 245 -11.48 -10.21 -12.30
CA SER A 245 -12.15 -9.01 -12.79
C SER A 245 -13.64 -9.30 -13.03
N GLU A 246 -13.96 -10.33 -13.83
CA GLU A 246 -15.33 -10.74 -14.14
C GLU A 246 -16.15 -11.13 -12.90
N GLU A 247 -15.59 -11.92 -11.99
CA GLU A 247 -16.27 -12.38 -10.78
C GLU A 247 -16.53 -11.21 -9.82
N ILE A 248 -15.54 -10.35 -9.64
CA ILE A 248 -15.68 -9.11 -8.85
C ILE A 248 -16.73 -8.19 -9.50
N PHE A 249 -16.86 -8.16 -10.83
CA PHE A 249 -17.92 -7.42 -11.51
C PHE A 249 -19.32 -8.03 -11.35
N ARG A 250 -19.43 -9.36 -11.20
CA ARG A 250 -20.72 -10.07 -11.15
C ARG A 250 -21.31 -10.15 -9.75
N ASN A 251 -20.49 -10.24 -8.72
CA ASN A 251 -20.95 -10.40 -7.34
C ASN A 251 -21.59 -9.09 -6.84
N ARG A 252 -22.87 -9.13 -6.44
CA ARG A 252 -23.66 -7.93 -6.10
C ARG A 252 -23.73 -7.62 -4.60
N ASN A 253 -23.02 -8.37 -3.75
CA ASN A 253 -23.25 -8.31 -2.30
C ASN A 253 -22.19 -7.55 -1.49
N SER A 254 -21.21 -6.89 -2.14
CA SER A 254 -20.13 -6.17 -1.44
C SER A 254 -20.03 -4.71 -1.84
N GLY A 255 -19.64 -3.90 -0.85
CA GLY A 255 -19.32 -2.48 -0.95
C GLY A 255 -18.34 -2.14 -2.07
N PHE A 256 -17.33 -2.98 -2.23
CA PHE A 256 -16.34 -2.84 -3.28
C PHE A 256 -16.93 -3.03 -4.68
N PHE A 257 -17.93 -3.91 -4.82
CA PHE A 257 -18.46 -4.34 -6.12
C PHE A 257 -19.34 -3.30 -6.83
N HIS A 258 -20.14 -2.49 -6.11
CA HIS A 258 -20.88 -1.38 -6.74
C HIS A 258 -20.03 -0.10 -6.89
N SER A 259 -18.77 -0.12 -6.47
CA SER A 259 -17.93 1.06 -6.62
C SER A 259 -17.57 1.26 -8.09
N GLN A 260 -17.68 2.50 -8.55
CA GLN A 260 -17.25 2.88 -9.90
C GLN A 260 -15.72 2.70 -10.11
N LEU A 261 -14.96 2.25 -9.10
CA LEU A 261 -13.52 2.00 -9.18
C LEU A 261 -13.16 1.06 -10.33
N ILE A 262 -13.91 -0.03 -10.46
CA ILE A 262 -13.65 -1.05 -11.47
C ILE A 262 -14.16 -0.58 -12.83
N GLN A 263 -15.33 0.05 -12.86
CA GLN A 263 -15.92 0.61 -14.09
C GLN A 263 -15.04 1.69 -14.72
N LYS A 264 -14.35 2.51 -13.91
CA LYS A 264 -13.43 3.55 -14.36
C LYS A 264 -11.98 3.06 -14.51
N ASN A 265 -11.71 1.76 -14.39
CA ASN A 265 -10.37 1.17 -14.48
C ASN A 265 -9.34 1.87 -13.56
N LEU A 266 -9.74 2.18 -12.34
CA LEU A 266 -8.89 2.87 -11.37
C LEU A 266 -7.87 1.94 -10.72
N ILE A 267 -8.12 0.63 -10.71
CA ILE A 267 -7.20 -0.39 -10.21
C ILE A 267 -6.18 -0.76 -11.30
N ASP A 268 -4.88 -0.66 -11.02
CA ASP A 268 -3.83 -1.01 -11.97
C ASP A 268 -3.55 -2.52 -12.01
N TYR A 269 -3.56 -3.17 -10.84
CA TYR A 269 -3.21 -4.58 -10.70
C TYR A 269 -4.16 -5.30 -9.75
N PHE A 270 -4.86 -6.31 -10.26
CA PHE A 270 -5.50 -7.35 -9.44
C PHE A 270 -4.45 -8.42 -9.12
N ILE A 271 -4.21 -8.64 -7.83
CA ILE A 271 -3.13 -9.51 -7.34
C ILE A 271 -3.76 -10.72 -6.62
N PRO A 272 -3.76 -11.92 -7.26
CA PRO A 272 -4.31 -13.12 -6.67
C PRO A 272 -3.38 -13.71 -5.61
N PHE A 273 -3.97 -14.09 -4.48
CA PHE A 273 -3.35 -14.86 -3.40
C PHE A 273 -4.00 -16.24 -3.37
N LEU A 274 -3.18 -17.24 -3.69
CA LEU A 274 -3.58 -18.63 -3.82
C LEU A 274 -3.72 -19.30 -2.44
N PRO A 275 -4.59 -20.32 -2.27
CA PRO A 275 -4.72 -21.06 -1.02
C PRO A 275 -3.40 -21.74 -0.63
N LEU A 276 -3.15 -21.92 0.68
CA LEU A 276 -1.89 -22.48 1.17
C LEU A 276 -1.99 -24.00 1.35
N GLU A 277 -1.17 -24.73 0.59
CA GLU A 277 -0.94 -26.18 0.75
C GLU A 277 -0.16 -26.51 2.03
N TYR A 278 -0.24 -27.78 2.46
CA TYR A 278 0.53 -28.37 3.56
C TYR A 278 1.99 -27.89 3.64
N LYS A 279 2.72 -27.96 2.52
CA LYS A 279 4.14 -27.56 2.46
C LYS A 279 4.38 -26.10 2.86
N HIS A 280 3.46 -25.20 2.52
CA HIS A 280 3.56 -23.78 2.89
C HIS A 280 3.22 -23.56 4.36
N VAL A 281 2.25 -24.30 4.89
CA VAL A 281 1.92 -24.25 6.32
C VAL A 281 3.10 -24.73 7.15
N ARG A 282 3.78 -25.81 6.76
CA ARG A 282 5.04 -26.24 7.40
C ARG A 282 6.09 -25.14 7.44
N GLN A 283 6.24 -24.39 6.34
CA GLN A 283 7.17 -23.26 6.30
C GLN A 283 6.78 -22.15 7.29
N CYS A 284 5.48 -21.84 7.41
CA CYS A 284 4.99 -20.89 8.43
C CYS A 284 5.25 -21.38 9.85
N VAL A 285 4.99 -22.66 10.15
CA VAL A 285 5.21 -23.24 11.49
C VAL A 285 6.69 -23.22 11.86
N ARG A 286 7.57 -23.60 10.93
CA ARG A 286 9.02 -23.54 11.12
C ARG A 286 9.48 -22.12 11.43
N GLU A 287 9.01 -21.14 10.67
CA GLU A 287 9.37 -19.74 10.91
C GLU A 287 8.84 -19.23 12.26
N GLU A 288 7.64 -19.63 12.66
CA GLU A 288 7.09 -19.26 13.97
C GLU A 288 7.92 -19.84 15.13
N LEU A 289 8.29 -21.12 15.07
CA LEU A 289 9.18 -21.75 16.05
C LEU A 289 10.51 -20.99 16.15
N ARG A 290 11.11 -20.66 15.00
CA ARG A 290 12.36 -19.90 14.91
C ARG A 290 12.25 -18.52 15.54
N VAL A 291 11.13 -17.81 15.31
CA VAL A 291 10.87 -16.48 15.89
C VAL A 291 10.68 -16.56 17.41
N GLN A 292 10.06 -17.63 17.91
CA GLN A 292 9.88 -17.86 19.35
C GLN A 292 11.11 -18.46 20.04
N GLY A 293 12.17 -18.82 19.28
CA GLY A 293 13.40 -19.38 19.83
C GLY A 293 13.31 -20.86 20.20
N HIS A 294 12.31 -21.56 19.68
CA HIS A 294 12.13 -23.00 19.87
C HIS A 294 12.90 -23.82 18.82
N PRO A 295 13.30 -25.07 19.14
CA PRO A 295 13.93 -25.94 18.15
C PRO A 295 12.95 -26.28 17.01
N GLU A 296 13.50 -26.43 15.80
CA GLU A 296 12.74 -26.81 14.60
C GLU A 296 12.50 -28.33 14.60
N ASP A 297 11.64 -28.80 15.50
CA ASP A 297 11.22 -30.20 15.55
C ASP A 297 10.31 -30.53 14.34
N GLU A 298 10.79 -31.38 13.44
CA GLU A 298 10.08 -31.74 12.21
C GLU A 298 8.81 -32.55 12.46
N ASP A 299 8.74 -33.33 13.54
CA ASP A 299 7.55 -34.11 13.89
C ASP A 299 6.44 -33.17 14.39
N LEU A 300 6.79 -32.22 15.26
CA LEU A 300 5.88 -31.16 15.72
C LEU A 300 5.40 -30.29 14.55
N ILE A 301 6.31 -29.89 13.66
CA ILE A 301 5.97 -29.10 12.46
C ILE A 301 4.96 -29.88 11.58
N ALA A 302 5.20 -31.17 11.38
CA ALA A 302 4.32 -32.03 10.58
C ALA A 302 2.94 -32.19 11.23
N GLU A 303 2.89 -32.43 12.54
CA GLU A 303 1.64 -32.56 13.31
C GLU A 303 0.76 -31.31 13.19
N ILE A 304 1.34 -30.14 13.50
CA ILE A 304 0.61 -28.86 13.43
C ILE A 304 0.14 -28.60 12.00
N ALA A 305 1.01 -28.79 11.00
CA ALA A 305 0.65 -28.54 9.62
C ALA A 305 -0.45 -29.49 9.11
N LEU A 306 -0.42 -30.77 9.47
CA LEU A 306 -1.44 -31.76 9.11
C LEU A 306 -2.80 -31.43 9.74
N ALA A 307 -2.79 -31.00 11.00
CA ALA A 307 -3.99 -30.57 11.71
C ALA A 307 -4.61 -29.31 11.10
N MET A 308 -3.81 -28.47 10.45
CA MET A 308 -4.24 -27.23 9.81
C MET A 308 -4.67 -27.40 8.35
N THR A 309 -4.31 -28.50 7.69
CA THR A 309 -4.76 -28.83 6.32
C THR A 309 -6.04 -29.65 6.35
N ASP A 310 -7.14 -28.98 6.06
CA ASP A 310 -8.52 -29.43 6.31
C ASP A 310 -9.47 -29.16 5.13
N TYR A 311 -9.00 -28.57 4.03
CA TYR A 311 -9.84 -28.16 2.90
C TYR A 311 -9.28 -28.60 1.54
N PRO A 312 -10.12 -29.02 0.58
CA PRO A 312 -11.49 -29.51 0.78
C PRO A 312 -11.50 -30.73 1.72
N SER A 313 -12.67 -31.10 2.24
CA SER A 313 -12.79 -32.16 3.26
C SER A 313 -12.33 -33.54 2.79
N GLU A 314 -12.43 -33.81 1.49
CA GLU A 314 -12.05 -35.09 0.89
C GLU A 314 -10.53 -35.17 0.67
N GLU A 315 -9.94 -34.20 -0.05
CA GLU A 315 -8.52 -34.24 -0.40
C GLU A 315 -7.58 -33.60 0.63
N ARG A 316 -8.11 -32.79 1.57
CA ARG A 316 -7.37 -32.10 2.65
C ARG A 316 -6.05 -31.44 2.19
N LEU A 317 -6.11 -30.77 1.04
CA LEU A 317 -4.94 -30.24 0.35
C LEU A 317 -4.45 -28.89 0.92
N TYR A 318 -5.40 -28.03 1.25
CA TYR A 318 -5.22 -26.64 1.66
C TYR A 318 -5.60 -26.43 3.13
N SER A 319 -5.07 -25.37 3.72
CA SER A 319 -5.54 -24.88 5.02
C SER A 319 -6.66 -23.86 4.88
N SER A 320 -7.80 -24.12 5.50
CA SER A 320 -8.97 -23.22 5.54
C SER A 320 -8.67 -21.84 6.13
N LYS A 321 -7.66 -21.75 7.01
CA LYS A 321 -7.22 -20.50 7.67
C LYS A 321 -5.84 -20.02 7.22
N GLY A 322 -5.23 -20.69 6.23
CA GLY A 322 -3.85 -20.42 5.83
C GLY A 322 -2.91 -20.44 7.04
N CYS A 323 -2.02 -19.45 7.14
CA CYS A 323 -1.10 -19.34 8.29
C CYS A 323 -1.61 -18.47 9.45
N LYS A 324 -2.89 -18.03 9.42
CA LYS A 324 -3.41 -17.05 10.39
C LYS A 324 -3.38 -17.55 11.84
N THR A 325 -3.57 -18.85 12.07
CA THR A 325 -3.63 -19.45 13.41
C THR A 325 -2.38 -20.24 13.78
N VAL A 326 -1.28 -20.12 13.02
CA VAL A 326 -0.04 -20.87 13.28
C VAL A 326 0.52 -20.51 14.65
N ALA A 327 0.68 -19.21 14.96
CA ALA A 327 1.20 -18.76 16.25
C ALA A 327 0.43 -19.36 17.45
N SER A 328 -0.91 -19.33 17.40
CA SER A 328 -1.73 -19.92 18.46
C SER A 328 -1.60 -21.45 18.55
N ARG A 329 -1.36 -22.15 17.43
CA ARG A 329 -1.19 -23.61 17.43
C ARG A 329 0.16 -24.01 17.99
N VAL A 330 1.22 -23.31 17.57
CA VAL A 330 2.57 -23.49 18.11
C VAL A 330 2.58 -23.29 19.62
N ALA A 331 1.98 -22.20 20.12
CA ALA A 331 1.90 -21.93 21.55
C ALA A 331 1.09 -22.97 22.37
N LEU A 332 0.21 -23.76 21.72
CA LEU A 332 -0.57 -24.81 22.40
C LEU A 332 0.11 -26.19 22.34
N SER A 333 1.12 -26.37 21.50
CA SER A 333 1.77 -27.65 21.24
C SER A 333 3.19 -27.73 21.82
N ILE A 334 3.64 -26.69 22.52
CA ILE A 334 4.91 -26.60 23.25
C ILE A 334 4.62 -26.65 24.75
#